data_AF-A0A094EIJ2-F1
#
_entry.id   AF-A0A094EIJ2-F1
#
_cell.length_a   1.000
_cell.length_b   1.000
_cell.length_c   1.000
_cell.angle_alpha   90.00
_cell.angle_beta   90.00
_cell.angle_gamma   90.00
#
_symmetry.space_group_name_H-M   'P 1'
#
loop_
_entity.id
_entity.type
_entity.pdbx_description
1 polymer ?
#
loop_
_entity_poly.entity_id
_entity_poly.type
_entity_poly.pdbx_seq_one_letter_code
_entity_poly.pdbx_strand_id
1 'polypeptide(L)'
;MYEVTGSSTDNRPRQRLKDPDEKPKFEHLGSVNGSTIPRDSQASSCKHTGVALLAWAEIEPWRQYNRFIIRSYRPASNSYLKSISSLGYLHDQTVNIYSHLLGAVGFVVAGCVLYSLVSPRYNSATWADVAITVFGSGVIIASITPKFRHRSWRHLRTALFMAMGLTGILPMTHAALTFGIDQANRQMGWYWYIHEALWYVGGAVIYMAKVPERFAPGRFDVWGSSHQIFHVCVLVGAAAHLAGAIKGFDYNHDPSTRRC
;
A
#
# COMPACT_ATOMS: atom_id res chain seq x y z
N MET A 1 -64.90 -25.54 29.95
CA MET A 1 -64.49 -26.30 28.74
C MET A 1 -63.96 -25.27 27.74
N TYR A 2 -62.67 -25.15 27.43
CA TYR A 2 -61.50 -26.01 27.65
C TYR A 2 -60.24 -25.17 27.93
N GLU A 3 -59.36 -25.69 28.79
CA GLU A 3 -57.97 -25.27 29.01
C GLU A 3 -57.10 -25.52 27.77
N VAL A 4 -55.95 -24.82 27.63
CA VAL A 4 -54.61 -25.43 27.64
C VAL A 4 -53.58 -24.40 28.14
N THR A 5 -52.62 -24.94 28.88
CA THR A 5 -51.51 -24.40 29.67
C THR A 5 -50.35 -23.79 28.85
N GLY A 6 -49.51 -22.98 29.53
CA GLY A 6 -48.25 -22.50 28.94
C GLY A 6 -47.42 -21.60 29.86
N SER A 7 -46.86 -22.18 30.93
CA SER A 7 -45.78 -21.58 31.71
C SER A 7 -44.49 -21.55 30.89
N SER A 8 -43.83 -20.38 30.80
CA SER A 8 -42.40 -20.32 30.45
C SER A 8 -41.74 -19.14 31.13
N THR A 9 -41.05 -19.45 32.23
CA THR A 9 -40.08 -18.59 32.88
C THR A 9 -38.77 -18.62 32.08
N ASP A 10 -38.56 -17.64 31.18
CA ASP A 10 -37.26 -17.45 30.53
C ASP A 10 -36.28 -16.80 31.53
N ASN A 11 -35.53 -17.66 32.22
CA ASN A 11 -34.55 -17.31 33.25
C ASN A 11 -33.14 -17.22 32.64
N ARG A 12 -32.96 -16.45 31.55
CA ARG A 12 -31.65 -16.18 30.98
C ARG A 12 -31.00 -14.95 31.62
N PRO A 13 -29.76 -15.04 32.13
CA PRO A 13 -29.07 -13.88 32.66
C PRO A 13 -28.79 -12.88 31.53
N ARG A 14 -29.28 -11.64 31.67
CA ARG A 14 -28.91 -10.53 30.80
C ARG A 14 -27.39 -10.34 30.88
N GLN A 15 -26.66 -10.69 29.82
CA GLN A 15 -25.25 -10.34 29.68
C GLN A 15 -25.16 -8.81 29.63
N ARG A 16 -24.63 -8.22 30.70
CA ARG A 16 -24.29 -6.80 30.78
C ARG A 16 -23.13 -6.56 29.82
N LEU A 17 -23.37 -5.80 28.75
CA LEU A 17 -22.31 -5.26 27.88
C LEU A 17 -21.31 -4.51 28.76
N LYS A 18 -20.04 -4.96 28.77
CA LYS A 18 -18.94 -4.27 29.45
C LYS A 18 -18.62 -2.99 28.70
N ASP A 19 -18.51 -1.89 29.46
CA ASP A 19 -18.12 -0.57 28.98
C ASP A 19 -16.66 -0.63 28.46
N PRO A 20 -16.36 -0.17 27.22
CA PRO A 20 -15.02 -0.24 26.64
C PRO A 20 -13.95 0.60 27.37
N ASP A 21 -14.32 1.45 28.34
CA ASP A 21 -13.38 2.30 29.10
C ASP A 21 -13.05 1.80 30.52
N GLU A 22 -13.49 0.60 30.91
CA GLU A 22 -13.19 0.04 32.24
C GLU A 22 -11.73 -0.47 32.34
N LYS A 23 -10.86 0.32 32.97
CA LYS A 23 -9.47 -0.10 33.28
C LYS A 23 -9.46 -1.28 34.26
N PRO A 24 -8.63 -2.32 34.05
CA PRO A 24 -8.58 -3.47 34.94
C PRO A 24 -8.05 -3.07 36.33
N LYS A 25 -8.84 -3.39 37.38
CA LYS A 25 -8.39 -3.34 38.76
C LYS A 25 -7.41 -4.50 38.99
N PHE A 26 -6.14 -4.18 39.25
CA PHE A 26 -5.18 -5.15 39.76
C PHE A 26 -5.45 -5.36 41.25
N GLU A 27 -5.97 -6.54 41.61
CA GLU A 27 -5.99 -7.01 42.99
C GLU A 27 -4.57 -7.28 43.47
N HIS A 28 -4.19 -6.66 44.59
CA HIS A 28 -2.95 -6.92 45.30
C HIS A 28 -3.02 -8.34 45.91
N LEU A 29 -2.42 -9.33 45.24
CA LEU A 29 -2.11 -10.60 45.91
C LEU A 29 -0.99 -10.37 46.94
N GLY A 30 -1.27 -10.86 48.15
CA GLY A 30 -0.49 -10.65 49.36
C GLY A 30 0.95 -11.12 49.29
N SER A 31 1.76 -10.45 50.12
CA SER A 31 3.14 -10.78 50.43
C SER A 31 3.27 -12.19 51.03
N VAL A 32 4.06 -13.05 50.40
CA VAL A 32 4.56 -14.30 51.00
C VAL A 32 6.08 -14.19 51.05
N ASN A 33 6.60 -14.18 52.28
CA ASN A 33 8.02 -14.17 52.58
C ASN A 33 8.67 -15.53 52.31
N GLY A 34 9.91 -15.51 51.80
CA GLY A 34 10.94 -16.51 52.11
C GLY A 34 11.23 -17.57 51.03
N SER A 35 12.24 -17.30 50.19
CA SER A 35 13.29 -18.29 49.86
C SER A 35 14.37 -17.64 49.00
N THR A 36 15.58 -17.56 49.56
CA THR A 36 16.82 -17.13 48.90
C THR A 36 17.26 -18.19 47.87
N ILE A 37 17.17 -17.85 46.59
CA ILE A 37 17.87 -18.54 45.49
C ILE A 37 19.09 -17.69 45.11
N PRO A 38 20.32 -18.25 45.05
CA PRO A 38 21.51 -17.48 44.68
C PRO A 38 21.43 -17.06 43.21
N ARG A 39 21.55 -15.76 42.94
CA ARG A 39 21.70 -15.22 41.58
C ARG A 39 23.18 -15.18 41.21
N ASP A 40 23.72 -16.32 40.79
CA ASP A 40 24.94 -16.35 39.99
C ASP A 40 24.58 -16.46 38.51
N SER A 41 24.61 -15.32 37.85
CA SER A 41 25.04 -15.18 36.45
C SER A 41 25.04 -13.70 36.12
N GLN A 42 26.20 -13.08 36.30
CA GLN A 42 26.56 -11.87 35.58
C GLN A 42 26.46 -12.17 34.08
N ALA A 43 25.28 -11.91 33.50
CA ALA A 43 25.15 -11.77 32.07
C ALA A 43 25.98 -10.54 31.68
N SER A 44 27.16 -10.82 31.12
CA SER A 44 28.03 -9.81 30.53
C SER A 44 27.20 -8.92 29.59
N SER A 45 27.04 -7.65 29.98
CA SER A 45 26.39 -6.64 29.16
C SER A 45 27.31 -6.35 27.98
N CYS A 46 27.11 -7.05 26.87
CA CYS A 46 27.67 -6.66 25.59
C CYS A 46 27.02 -5.32 25.22
N LYS A 47 27.75 -4.22 25.39
CA LYS A 47 27.34 -2.89 24.92
C LYS A 47 27.32 -2.92 23.39
N HIS A 48 26.22 -3.37 22.81
CA HIS A 48 25.96 -3.16 21.39
C HIS A 48 25.78 -1.66 21.16
N THR A 49 26.75 -1.05 20.48
CA THR A 49 26.74 0.35 19.99
C THR A 49 25.75 0.58 18.84
N GLY A 50 24.76 -0.30 18.66
CA GLY A 50 23.74 -0.24 17.60
C GLY A 50 22.37 0.11 18.16
N VAL A 51 21.52 0.72 17.32
CA VAL A 51 20.10 0.91 17.64
C VAL A 51 19.45 -0.46 17.84
N ALA A 52 18.90 -0.72 19.02
CA ALA A 52 18.20 -1.96 19.31
C ALA A 52 16.93 -2.07 18.45
N LEU A 53 16.89 -3.05 17.54
CA LEU A 53 15.71 -3.38 16.74
C LEU A 53 14.81 -4.32 17.52
N LEU A 54 13.50 -4.17 17.31
CA LEU A 54 12.45 -4.91 17.98
C LEU A 54 12.03 -6.15 17.18
N ALA A 55 11.54 -7.15 17.90
CA ALA A 55 10.78 -8.27 17.34
C ALA A 55 9.31 -7.90 17.12
N TRP A 56 8.60 -8.67 16.29
CA TRP A 56 7.17 -8.49 16.00
C TRP A 56 6.30 -8.45 17.27
N ALA A 57 6.64 -9.25 18.29
CA ALA A 57 5.91 -9.28 19.55
C ALA A 57 6.13 -8.02 20.41
N GLU A 58 7.19 -7.27 20.16
CA GLU A 58 7.62 -6.12 20.97
C GLU A 58 7.14 -4.79 20.39
N ILE A 59 6.69 -4.76 19.12
CA ILE A 59 6.13 -3.56 18.50
C ILE A 59 4.68 -3.30 18.92
N GLU A 60 4.26 -2.05 18.78
CA GLU A 60 2.92 -1.61 19.11
C GLU A 60 1.86 -2.32 18.24
N PRO A 61 0.66 -2.66 18.79
CA PRO A 61 -0.35 -3.43 18.06
C PRO A 61 -0.79 -2.83 16.71
N TRP A 62 -0.80 -1.50 16.60
CA TRP A 62 -1.17 -0.81 15.35
C TRP A 62 -0.14 -0.98 14.22
N ARG A 63 1.07 -1.46 14.53
CA ARG A 63 2.13 -1.78 13.55
C ARG A 63 2.20 -3.26 13.18
N GLN A 64 1.45 -4.13 13.85
CA GLN A 64 1.49 -5.58 13.64
C GLN A 64 0.66 -6.04 12.44
N TYR A 65 1.00 -5.59 11.22
CA TYR A 65 0.25 -5.90 10.00
C TYR A 65 0.77 -7.13 9.23
N ASN A 66 2.03 -7.54 9.43
CA ASN A 66 2.63 -8.69 8.75
C ASN A 66 3.37 -9.58 9.76
N ARG A 67 2.70 -10.66 10.21
CA ARG A 67 3.26 -11.60 11.21
C ARG A 67 4.45 -12.43 10.72
N PHE A 68 4.73 -12.43 9.42
CA PHE A 68 5.83 -13.22 8.84
C PHE A 68 7.17 -12.49 8.88
N ILE A 69 7.14 -11.17 9.12
CA ILE A 69 8.32 -10.37 9.44
C ILE A 69 8.51 -10.46 10.95
N ILE A 70 9.60 -11.08 11.40
CA ILE A 70 9.75 -11.48 12.81
C ILE A 70 10.61 -10.49 13.59
N ARG A 71 11.64 -9.93 12.96
CA ARG A 71 12.66 -9.07 13.59
C ARG A 71 12.90 -7.82 12.77
N SER A 72 13.89 -7.04 13.20
CA SER A 72 14.41 -5.86 12.50
C SER A 72 13.46 -4.66 12.50
N TYR A 73 12.47 -4.63 13.39
CA TYR A 73 11.56 -3.49 13.50
C TYR A 73 12.24 -2.32 14.18
N ARG A 74 12.16 -1.15 13.54
CA ARG A 74 12.58 0.10 14.17
C ARG A 74 11.65 0.47 15.35
N PRO A 75 12.16 0.92 16.52
CA PRO A 75 11.32 1.46 17.60
C PRO A 75 10.58 2.75 17.21
N ALA A 76 9.36 2.96 17.73
CA ALA A 76 8.68 4.23 17.56
C ALA A 76 9.40 5.33 18.37
N SER A 77 9.81 6.41 17.70
CA SER A 77 10.65 7.46 18.31
C SER A 77 9.95 8.79 18.53
N ASN A 78 8.72 8.94 18.00
CA ASN A 78 7.93 10.19 17.99
C ASN A 78 8.75 11.44 17.60
N SER A 79 9.78 11.27 16.77
CA SER A 79 10.73 12.31 16.40
C SER A 79 11.10 12.18 14.93
N TYR A 80 10.96 13.30 14.20
CA TYR A 80 11.33 13.37 12.79
C TYR A 80 12.83 13.18 12.59
N LEU A 81 13.68 13.81 13.41
CA LEU A 81 15.14 13.68 13.31
C LEU A 81 15.61 12.25 13.57
N LYS A 82 15.05 11.57 14.58
CA LYS A 82 15.35 10.13 14.81
C LYS A 82 14.83 9.24 13.67
N SER A 83 13.84 9.70 12.90
CA SER A 83 13.31 8.98 11.73
C SER A 83 14.14 9.23 10.48
N ILE A 84 14.69 10.42 10.32
CA ILE A 84 15.68 10.70 9.28
C ILE A 84 16.97 9.94 9.58
N SER A 85 17.40 9.90 10.84
CA SER A 85 18.58 9.14 11.25
C SER A 85 18.44 7.63 10.97
N SER A 86 17.23 7.08 10.86
CA SER A 86 17.06 5.66 10.53
C SER A 86 17.36 5.31 9.08
N LEU A 87 17.48 6.30 8.21
CA LEU A 87 17.99 6.08 6.85
C LEU A 87 19.45 5.55 6.86
N GLY A 88 20.20 5.80 7.95
CA GLY A 88 21.59 5.37 8.09
C GLY A 88 21.79 3.94 8.59
N TYR A 89 20.75 3.18 8.89
CA TYR A 89 20.87 1.78 9.31
C TYR A 89 19.79 0.88 8.70
N LEU A 90 20.06 -0.43 8.68
CA LEU A 90 19.14 -1.42 8.11
C LEU A 90 18.03 -1.80 9.09
N HIS A 91 16.80 -1.79 8.60
CA HIS A 91 15.59 -2.22 9.31
C HIS A 91 14.50 -2.63 8.30
N ASP A 92 13.36 -3.11 8.80
CA ASP A 92 12.24 -3.64 8.04
C ASP A 92 11.64 -2.70 6.97
N GLN A 93 11.86 -1.39 7.12
CA GLN A 93 11.33 -0.37 6.19
C GLN A 93 12.40 0.21 5.28
N THR A 94 13.68 -0.17 5.41
CA THR A 94 14.77 0.47 4.66
C THR A 94 14.53 0.40 3.16
N VAL A 95 14.29 -0.81 2.63
CA VAL A 95 14.03 -0.98 1.19
C VAL A 95 12.74 -0.29 0.76
N ASN A 96 11.70 -0.29 1.61
CA ASN A 96 10.43 0.38 1.31
C ASN A 96 10.63 1.90 1.12
N ILE A 97 11.44 2.52 1.98
CA ILE A 97 11.77 3.95 1.89
C ILE A 97 12.58 4.25 0.63
N TYR A 98 13.66 3.51 0.39
CA TYR A 98 14.54 3.76 -0.75
C TYR A 98 13.87 3.48 -2.10
N SER A 99 13.04 2.44 -2.19
CA SER A 99 12.27 2.15 -3.41
C SER A 99 11.24 3.24 -3.73
N HIS A 100 10.57 3.81 -2.72
CA HIS A 100 9.71 4.99 -2.93
C HIS A 100 10.50 6.23 -3.34
N LEU A 101 11.65 6.48 -2.71
CA LEU A 101 12.50 7.63 -3.06
C LEU A 101 13.00 7.53 -4.50
N LEU A 102 13.51 6.36 -4.90
CA LEU A 102 13.94 6.08 -6.26
C LEU A 102 12.77 6.25 -7.25
N GLY A 103 11.61 5.70 -6.91
CA GLY A 103 10.39 5.86 -7.71
C GLY A 103 10.00 7.33 -7.87
N ALA A 104 10.03 8.12 -6.80
CA ALA A 104 9.70 9.55 -6.83
C ALA A 104 10.64 10.32 -7.77
N VAL A 105 11.95 10.07 -7.72
CA VAL A 105 12.92 10.65 -8.66
C VAL A 105 12.60 10.22 -10.09
N GLY A 106 12.32 8.94 -10.31
CA GLY A 106 11.92 8.40 -11.62
C GLY A 106 10.67 9.08 -12.20
N PHE A 107 9.63 9.28 -11.38
CA PHE A 107 8.42 9.98 -11.79
C PHE A 107 8.65 11.45 -12.13
N VAL A 108 9.52 12.16 -11.39
CA VAL A 108 9.90 13.54 -11.73
C VAL A 108 10.61 13.58 -13.08
N VAL A 109 11.58 12.70 -13.30
CA VAL A 109 12.30 12.63 -14.59
C VAL A 109 11.35 12.29 -15.74
N ALA A 110 10.49 11.27 -15.57
CA ALA A 110 9.50 10.89 -16.57
C ALA A 110 8.52 12.04 -16.88
N GLY A 111 8.09 12.78 -15.84
CA GLY A 111 7.25 13.97 -16.00
C GLY A 111 7.93 15.08 -16.79
N CYS A 112 9.20 15.38 -16.50
CA CYS A 112 9.99 16.34 -17.26
C CYS A 112 10.16 15.90 -18.73
N VAL A 113 10.49 14.63 -18.98
CA VAL A 113 10.61 14.07 -20.34
C VAL A 113 9.29 14.20 -21.09
N LEU A 114 8.18 13.77 -20.48
CA LEU A 114 6.85 13.89 -21.07
C LEU A 114 6.52 15.36 -21.38
N TYR A 115 6.75 16.27 -20.45
CA TYR A 115 6.53 17.70 -20.68
C TYR A 115 7.34 18.22 -21.87
N SER A 116 8.64 17.90 -21.95
CA SER A 116 9.50 18.32 -23.06
C SER A 116 9.09 17.71 -24.41
N LEU A 117 8.58 16.48 -24.42
CA LEU A 117 8.09 15.82 -25.65
C LEU A 117 6.73 16.36 -26.10
N VAL A 118 5.83 16.62 -25.15
CA VAL A 118 4.43 16.96 -25.40
C VAL A 118 4.22 18.46 -25.58
N SER A 119 4.85 19.30 -24.74
CA SER A 119 4.62 20.76 -24.72
C SER A 119 4.79 21.45 -26.08
N PRO A 120 5.78 21.13 -26.93
CA PRO A 120 5.92 21.76 -28.25
C PRO A 120 4.83 21.38 -29.25
N ARG A 121 4.06 20.32 -28.96
CA ARG A 121 3.11 19.69 -29.88
C ARG A 121 1.65 19.86 -29.46
N TYR A 122 1.40 20.34 -28.23
CA TYR A 122 0.07 20.46 -27.64
C TYR A 122 -0.30 21.92 -27.33
N ASN A 123 -0.96 22.60 -28.28
CA ASN A 123 -1.72 23.84 -28.03
C ASN A 123 -3.24 23.59 -27.99
N SER A 124 -3.68 22.34 -28.09
CA SER A 124 -5.07 21.94 -28.32
C SER A 124 -5.61 21.00 -27.24
N ALA A 125 -5.53 21.42 -25.96
CA ALA A 125 -6.16 20.69 -24.87
C ALA A 125 -7.68 20.68 -25.03
N THR A 126 -8.28 19.50 -24.93
CA THR A 126 -9.73 19.30 -25.01
C THR A 126 -10.38 19.40 -23.62
N TRP A 127 -11.70 19.52 -23.57
CA TRP A 127 -12.44 19.50 -22.30
C TRP A 127 -12.25 18.17 -21.52
N ALA A 128 -11.98 17.07 -22.23
CA ALA A 128 -11.72 15.77 -21.62
C ALA A 128 -10.39 15.77 -20.85
N ASP A 129 -9.35 16.40 -21.41
CA ASP A 129 -8.04 16.55 -20.76
C ASP A 129 -8.17 17.36 -19.46
N VAL A 130 -8.98 18.43 -19.48
CA VAL A 130 -9.28 19.24 -18.30
C VAL A 130 -10.05 18.41 -17.26
N ALA A 131 -11.08 17.67 -17.66
CA ALA A 131 -11.89 16.86 -16.76
C ALA A 131 -11.06 15.76 -16.05
N ILE A 132 -10.18 15.07 -16.80
CA ILE A 132 -9.27 14.06 -16.24
C ILE A 132 -8.29 14.71 -15.26
N THR A 133 -7.74 15.89 -15.60
CA THR A 133 -6.80 16.62 -14.75
C THR A 133 -7.46 17.07 -13.44
N VAL A 134 -8.68 17.60 -13.50
CA VAL A 134 -9.46 18.01 -12.32
C VAL A 134 -9.78 16.80 -11.45
N PHE A 135 -10.24 15.70 -12.05
CA PHE A 135 -10.54 14.47 -11.33
C PHE A 135 -9.29 13.90 -10.65
N GLY A 136 -8.18 13.80 -11.37
CA GLY A 136 -6.89 13.34 -10.83
C GLY A 136 -6.39 14.21 -9.68
N SER A 137 -6.49 15.54 -9.81
CA SER A 137 -6.16 16.48 -8.74
C SER A 137 -7.05 16.26 -7.50
N GLY A 138 -8.35 16.03 -7.69
CA GLY A 138 -9.28 15.68 -6.62
C GLY A 138 -8.89 14.40 -5.87
N VAL A 139 -8.46 13.37 -6.60
CA VAL A 139 -7.97 12.11 -6.00
C VAL A 139 -6.68 12.31 -5.21
N ILE A 140 -5.75 13.14 -5.71
CA ILE A 140 -4.51 13.49 -4.98
C ILE A 140 -4.87 14.21 -3.67
N ILE A 141 -5.72 15.25 -3.73
CA ILE A 141 -6.15 16.02 -2.56
C ILE A 141 -6.85 15.11 -1.54
N ALA A 142 -7.74 14.24 -1.99
CA ALA A 142 -8.39 13.26 -1.13
C ALA A 142 -7.38 12.30 -0.47
N SER A 143 -6.33 11.88 -1.19
CA SER A 143 -5.33 10.93 -0.71
C SER A 143 -4.38 11.52 0.34
N ILE A 144 -4.05 12.81 0.22
CA ILE A 144 -3.17 13.51 1.18
C ILE A 144 -3.94 14.01 2.43
N THR A 145 -5.26 14.18 2.33
CA THR A 145 -6.07 14.71 3.42
C THR A 145 -6.15 13.72 4.59
N PRO A 146 -5.73 14.10 5.82
CA PRO A 146 -5.71 13.20 6.97
C PRO A 146 -7.04 12.52 7.28
N LYS A 147 -8.16 13.23 7.08
CA LYS A 147 -9.52 12.72 7.31
C LYS A 147 -9.84 11.48 6.46
N PHE A 148 -9.36 11.43 5.23
CA PHE A 148 -9.56 10.31 4.29
C PHE A 148 -8.69 9.09 4.60
N ARG A 149 -7.72 9.21 5.52
CA ARG A 149 -6.93 8.06 6.00
C ARG A 149 -7.68 7.21 7.03
N HIS A 150 -8.75 7.74 7.62
CA HIS A 150 -9.54 7.02 8.61
C HIS A 150 -10.28 5.82 8.00
N ARG A 151 -10.44 4.74 8.78
CA ARG A 151 -11.01 3.45 8.34
C ARG A 151 -12.39 3.58 7.69
N SER A 152 -13.20 4.56 8.11
CA SER A 152 -14.55 4.82 7.59
C SER A 152 -14.56 5.23 6.11
N TRP A 153 -13.50 5.87 5.62
CA TRP A 153 -13.40 6.38 4.25
C TRP A 153 -12.77 5.39 3.28
N ARG A 154 -12.45 4.16 3.73
CA ARG A 154 -11.77 3.17 2.90
C ARG A 154 -12.52 2.89 1.60
N HIS A 155 -13.85 2.79 1.66
CA HIS A 155 -14.69 2.45 0.52
C HIS A 155 -14.69 3.57 -0.51
N LEU A 156 -14.84 4.83 -0.07
CA LEU A 156 -14.77 5.98 -0.96
C LEU A 156 -13.38 6.09 -1.61
N ARG A 157 -12.30 5.91 -0.85
CA ARG A 157 -10.94 5.94 -1.39
C ARG A 157 -10.71 4.85 -2.44
N THR A 158 -11.12 3.62 -2.15
CA THR A 158 -11.03 2.53 -3.13
C THR A 158 -11.88 2.83 -4.37
N ALA A 159 -13.10 3.35 -4.19
CA ALA A 159 -13.97 3.71 -5.30
C ALA A 159 -13.36 4.81 -6.20
N LEU A 160 -12.73 5.84 -5.63
CA LEU A 160 -12.04 6.89 -6.37
C LEU A 160 -10.89 6.33 -7.23
N PHE A 161 -10.05 5.46 -6.65
CA PHE A 161 -8.97 4.82 -7.41
C PHE A 161 -9.49 3.88 -8.51
N MET A 162 -10.57 3.13 -8.22
CA MET A 162 -11.22 2.27 -9.22
C MET A 162 -11.81 3.10 -10.36
N ALA A 163 -12.47 4.22 -10.06
CA ALA A 163 -13.03 5.11 -11.07
C ALA A 163 -11.93 5.67 -11.99
N MET A 164 -10.78 6.08 -11.42
CA MET A 164 -9.61 6.51 -12.22
C MET A 164 -9.07 5.40 -13.13
N GLY A 165 -9.04 4.14 -12.68
CA GLY A 165 -8.67 3.02 -13.54
C GLY A 165 -9.68 2.79 -14.67
N LEU A 166 -10.97 2.88 -14.37
CA LEU A 166 -12.05 2.68 -15.35
C LEU A 166 -12.05 3.74 -16.46
N THR A 167 -11.69 4.99 -16.15
CA THR A 167 -11.58 6.05 -17.17
C THR A 167 -10.53 5.74 -18.24
N GLY A 168 -9.53 4.91 -17.94
CA GLY A 168 -8.57 4.42 -18.94
C GLY A 168 -9.05 3.15 -19.65
N ILE A 169 -9.49 2.14 -18.88
CA ILE A 169 -9.80 0.81 -19.42
C ILE A 169 -10.99 0.83 -20.39
N LEU A 170 -12.07 1.56 -20.06
CA LEU A 170 -13.28 1.57 -20.86
C LEU A 170 -13.09 2.13 -22.28
N PRO A 171 -12.54 3.35 -22.49
CA PRO A 171 -12.34 3.89 -23.84
C PRO A 171 -11.35 3.06 -24.65
N MET A 172 -10.31 2.52 -24.01
CA MET A 172 -9.34 1.66 -24.70
C MET A 172 -9.97 0.34 -25.17
N THR A 173 -10.76 -0.29 -24.32
CA THR A 173 -11.47 -1.54 -24.67
C THR A 173 -12.50 -1.28 -25.75
N HIS A 174 -13.26 -0.19 -25.64
CA HIS A 174 -14.19 0.23 -26.68
C HIS A 174 -13.48 0.43 -28.02
N ALA A 175 -12.36 1.16 -28.06
CA ALA A 175 -11.59 1.36 -29.27
C ALA A 175 -11.03 0.05 -29.86
N ALA A 176 -10.55 -0.87 -29.02
CA ALA A 176 -10.09 -2.19 -29.47
C ALA A 176 -11.22 -3.02 -30.09
N LEU A 177 -12.43 -2.95 -29.55
CA LEU A 177 -13.61 -3.63 -30.09
C LEU A 177 -14.14 -2.97 -31.36
N THR A 178 -14.10 -1.65 -31.46
CA THR A 178 -14.65 -0.89 -32.60
C THR A 178 -13.69 -0.83 -33.78
N PHE A 179 -12.39 -0.62 -33.55
CA PHE A 179 -11.39 -0.42 -34.60
C PHE A 179 -10.46 -1.63 -34.81
N GLY A 180 -10.57 -2.65 -33.94
CA GLY A 180 -9.70 -3.81 -33.94
C GLY A 180 -8.45 -3.63 -33.08
N ILE A 181 -7.96 -4.75 -32.53
CA ILE A 181 -6.81 -4.78 -31.61
C ILE A 181 -5.54 -4.25 -32.27
N ASP A 182 -5.31 -4.53 -33.57
CA ASP A 182 -4.11 -4.04 -34.27
C ASP A 182 -4.09 -2.53 -34.44
N GLN A 183 -5.26 -1.93 -34.67
CA GLN A 183 -5.39 -0.47 -34.77
C GLN A 183 -5.24 0.16 -33.39
N ALA A 184 -5.89 -0.39 -32.37
CA ALA A 184 -5.74 0.06 -30.98
C ALA A 184 -4.28 -0.06 -30.50
N ASN A 185 -3.60 -1.16 -30.81
CA ASN A 185 -2.19 -1.31 -30.45
C ASN A 185 -1.30 -0.26 -31.10
N ARG A 186 -1.59 0.14 -32.35
CA ARG A 186 -0.85 1.19 -33.04
C ARG A 186 -1.15 2.58 -32.47
N GLN A 187 -2.43 2.91 -32.28
CA GLN A 187 -2.88 4.24 -31.84
C GLN A 187 -2.66 4.56 -30.38
N MET A 188 -2.74 3.54 -29.51
CA MET A 188 -2.76 3.74 -28.06
C MET A 188 -1.95 2.68 -27.32
N GLY A 189 -1.09 1.92 -28.01
CA GLY A 189 -0.18 0.99 -27.33
C GLY A 189 -0.86 -0.12 -26.52
N TRP A 190 -2.04 -0.61 -26.93
CA TRP A 190 -2.84 -1.66 -26.28
C TRP A 190 -2.06 -2.72 -25.47
N TYR A 191 -1.04 -3.37 -26.05
CA TYR A 191 -0.29 -4.41 -25.34
C TYR A 191 0.52 -3.89 -24.15
N TRP A 192 1.01 -2.65 -24.19
CA TRP A 192 1.70 -2.01 -23.07
C TRP A 192 0.79 -1.82 -21.86
N TYR A 193 -0.47 -1.45 -22.10
CA TYR A 193 -1.47 -1.30 -21.03
C TYR A 193 -1.95 -2.65 -20.49
N ILE A 194 -1.97 -3.71 -21.31
CA ILE A 194 -2.14 -5.08 -20.79
C ILE A 194 -0.96 -5.45 -19.88
N HIS A 195 0.28 -5.16 -20.29
CA HIS A 195 1.45 -5.40 -19.45
C HIS A 195 1.40 -4.62 -18.14
N GLU A 196 1.02 -3.34 -18.16
CA GLU A 196 0.78 -2.53 -16.96
C GLU A 196 -0.20 -3.23 -16.00
N ALA A 197 -1.36 -3.65 -16.51
CA ALA A 197 -2.38 -4.31 -15.72
C ALA A 197 -1.87 -5.62 -15.09
N LEU A 198 -1.12 -6.43 -15.85
CA LEU A 198 -0.54 -7.68 -15.35
C LEU A 198 0.45 -7.43 -14.20
N TRP A 199 1.30 -6.40 -14.32
CA TRP A 199 2.26 -6.06 -13.27
C TRP A 199 1.58 -5.52 -12.01
N TYR A 200 0.60 -4.62 -12.16
CA TYR A 200 -0.13 -4.09 -11.01
C TYR A 200 -0.96 -5.15 -10.29
N VAL A 201 -1.74 -5.94 -11.03
CA VAL A 201 -2.58 -6.99 -10.44
C VAL A 201 -1.70 -8.11 -9.86
N GLY A 202 -0.69 -8.56 -10.61
CA GLY A 202 0.25 -9.60 -10.15
C GLY A 202 1.00 -9.18 -8.88
N GLY A 203 1.55 -7.96 -8.87
CA GLY A 203 2.20 -7.40 -7.68
C GLY A 203 1.25 -7.30 -6.49
N ALA A 204 0.01 -6.83 -6.70
CA ALA A 204 -0.99 -6.74 -5.65
C ALA A 204 -1.36 -8.13 -5.08
N VAL A 205 -1.48 -9.14 -5.93
CA VAL A 205 -1.73 -10.52 -5.51
C VAL A 205 -0.58 -11.04 -4.65
N ILE A 206 0.68 -10.84 -5.07
CA ILE A 206 1.88 -11.22 -4.30
C ILE A 206 1.88 -10.53 -2.93
N TYR A 207 1.64 -9.21 -2.90
CA TYR A 207 1.56 -8.41 -1.68
C TYR A 207 0.47 -8.87 -0.72
N MET A 208 -0.71 -9.20 -1.24
CA MET A 208 -1.84 -9.68 -0.43
C MET A 208 -1.59 -11.10 0.08
N ALA A 209 -0.97 -11.96 -0.74
CA ALA A 209 -0.62 -13.33 -0.36
C ALA A 209 0.55 -13.42 0.63
N LYS A 210 1.32 -12.33 0.80
CA LYS A 210 2.52 -12.24 1.65
C LYS A 210 3.62 -13.20 1.21
N VAL A 211 3.81 -13.37 -0.10
CA VAL A 211 4.83 -14.26 -0.66
C VAL A 211 6.05 -13.42 -1.06
N PRO A 212 7.29 -13.84 -0.71
CA PRO A 212 7.69 -15.15 -0.19
C PRO A 212 7.72 -15.30 1.34
N GLU A 213 7.57 -14.22 2.11
CA GLU A 213 7.77 -14.24 3.57
C GLU A 213 6.84 -15.21 4.31
N ARG A 214 5.66 -15.48 3.77
CA ARG A 214 4.72 -16.49 4.27
C ARG A 214 5.32 -17.90 4.31
N PHE A 215 6.22 -18.23 3.38
CA PHE A 215 6.82 -19.56 3.27
C PHE A 215 8.11 -19.69 4.07
N ALA A 216 8.82 -18.59 4.33
CA ALA A 216 9.99 -18.58 5.20
C ALA A 216 9.99 -17.35 6.12
N PRO A 217 9.19 -17.38 7.20
CA PRO A 217 9.11 -16.28 8.17
C PRO A 217 10.49 -15.93 8.75
N GLY A 218 10.77 -14.65 8.92
CA GLY A 218 12.07 -14.17 9.42
C GLY A 218 13.18 -14.03 8.36
N ARG A 219 13.11 -14.74 7.22
CA ARG A 219 14.16 -14.67 6.19
C ARG A 219 14.12 -13.40 5.36
N PHE A 220 12.93 -12.81 5.22
CA PHE A 220 12.68 -11.65 4.37
C PHE A 220 12.41 -10.39 5.21
N ASP A 221 12.97 -10.34 6.43
CA ASP A 221 12.70 -9.26 7.39
C ASP A 221 13.19 -7.89 6.89
N VAL A 222 14.28 -7.85 6.13
CA VAL A 222 14.84 -6.61 5.57
C VAL A 222 14.77 -6.59 4.04
N TRP A 223 14.92 -7.74 3.37
CA TRP A 223 15.06 -7.82 1.91
C TRP A 223 14.10 -8.85 1.31
N GLY A 224 13.57 -8.57 0.12
CA GLY A 224 12.78 -9.50 -0.68
C GLY A 224 11.37 -9.79 -0.17
N SER A 225 10.83 -8.97 0.75
CA SER A 225 9.45 -9.14 1.20
C SER A 225 8.44 -8.82 0.09
N SER A 226 7.22 -9.37 0.21
CA SER A 226 6.13 -9.15 -0.74
C SER A 226 5.83 -7.67 -1.01
N HIS A 227 6.02 -6.81 -0.01
CA HIS A 227 5.84 -5.36 -0.13
C HIS A 227 6.91 -4.74 -1.03
N GLN A 228 8.16 -5.20 -0.93
CA GLN A 228 9.26 -4.72 -1.77
C GLN A 228 9.10 -5.21 -3.21
N ILE A 229 8.67 -6.46 -3.40
CA ILE A 229 8.33 -7.00 -4.72
C ILE A 229 7.21 -6.19 -5.34
N PHE A 230 6.17 -5.84 -4.56
CA PHE A 230 5.10 -4.99 -5.02
C PHE A 230 5.59 -3.62 -5.51
N HIS A 231 6.53 -2.99 -4.82
CA HIS A 231 7.12 -1.72 -5.30
C HIS A 231 7.82 -1.89 -6.64
N VAL A 232 8.55 -2.98 -6.85
CA VAL A 232 9.18 -3.29 -8.14
C VAL A 232 8.13 -3.47 -9.22
N CYS A 233 7.07 -4.25 -8.97
CA CYS A 233 5.97 -4.43 -9.92
C CYS A 233 5.29 -3.10 -10.28
N VAL A 234 5.09 -2.21 -9.30
CA VAL A 234 4.53 -0.87 -9.54
C VAL A 234 5.45 -0.04 -10.44
N LEU A 235 6.77 -0.07 -10.24
CA LEU A 235 7.71 0.64 -11.11
C LEU A 235 7.72 0.10 -12.54
N VAL A 236 7.71 -1.23 -12.70
CA VAL A 236 7.66 -1.86 -14.03
C VAL A 236 6.34 -1.56 -14.73
N GLY A 237 5.21 -1.60 -14.01
CA GLY A 237 3.91 -1.20 -14.55
C GLY A 237 3.88 0.26 -15.01
N ALA A 238 4.44 1.17 -14.21
CA ALA A 238 4.55 2.59 -14.58
C ALA A 238 5.46 2.80 -15.81
N ALA A 239 6.54 2.04 -15.96
CA ALA A 239 7.38 2.07 -17.15
C ALA A 239 6.63 1.56 -18.39
N ALA A 240 5.85 0.49 -18.27
CA ALA A 240 4.98 0.00 -19.34
C ALA A 240 3.93 1.05 -19.74
N HIS A 241 3.32 1.73 -18.77
CA HIS A 241 2.40 2.83 -19.00
C HIS A 241 3.06 3.95 -19.83
N LEU A 242 4.25 4.39 -19.44
CA LEU A 242 5.01 5.41 -20.16
C LEU A 242 5.32 4.97 -21.60
N ALA A 243 5.74 3.71 -21.81
CA ALA A 243 6.00 3.18 -23.13
C ALA A 243 4.73 3.14 -24.02
N GLY A 244 3.59 2.77 -23.43
CA GLY A 244 2.29 2.82 -24.09
C GLY A 244 1.89 4.24 -24.49
N ALA A 245 2.07 5.20 -23.58
CA ALA A 245 1.77 6.61 -23.80
C ALA A 245 2.66 7.22 -24.91
N ILE A 246 3.96 6.96 -24.89
CA ILE A 246 4.90 7.42 -25.94
C ILE A 246 4.51 6.81 -27.30
N LYS A 247 4.24 5.50 -27.36
CA LYS A 247 3.83 4.85 -28.60
C LYS A 247 2.55 5.46 -29.17
N GLY A 248 1.55 5.70 -28.32
CA GLY A 248 0.32 6.35 -28.74
C GLY A 248 0.56 7.80 -29.19
N PHE A 249 1.40 8.53 -28.46
CA PHE A 249 1.79 9.89 -28.82
C PHE A 249 2.44 9.96 -30.20
N ASP A 250 3.46 9.13 -30.43
CA ASP A 250 4.20 9.05 -31.70
C ASP A 250 3.25 8.72 -32.85
N TYR A 251 2.37 7.72 -32.67
CA TYR A 251 1.40 7.37 -33.70
C TYR A 251 0.47 8.55 -34.06
N ASN A 252 -0.06 9.28 -33.07
CA ASN A 252 -1.03 10.34 -33.34
C ASN A 252 -0.39 11.64 -33.87
N HIS A 253 0.92 11.81 -33.72
CA HIS A 253 1.65 13.01 -34.15
C HIS A 253 2.57 12.78 -35.35
N ASP A 254 2.73 11.54 -35.80
CA ASP A 254 3.41 11.21 -37.05
C ASP A 254 2.57 11.69 -38.26
N PRO A 255 3.11 12.56 -39.14
CA PRO A 255 2.39 12.97 -40.35
C PRO A 255 2.00 11.81 -41.27
N SER A 256 2.76 10.71 -41.27
CA SER A 256 2.54 9.54 -42.14
C SER A 256 1.35 8.68 -41.74
N THR A 257 0.87 8.80 -40.50
CA THR A 257 -0.26 8.01 -39.97
C THR A 257 -1.60 8.74 -40.11
N ARG A 258 -1.59 10.02 -40.48
CA ARG A 258 -2.79 10.82 -40.73
C ARG A 258 -3.48 10.30 -41.99
N ARG A 259 -4.65 9.66 -41.83
CA ARG A 259 -5.50 9.30 -42.97
C ARG A 259 -6.19 10.59 -43.47
N CYS A 260 -5.95 10.95 -44.73
CA CYS A 260 -6.73 11.97 -45.44
C CYS A 260 -8.19 11.55 -45.61
#